data_AF-A0A922W1C4-F1
#
_entry.id   AF-A0A922W1C4-F1
#
_cell.length_a   1.000
_cell.length_b   1.000
_cell.length_c   1.000
_cell.angle_alpha   90.00
_cell.angle_beta   90.00
_cell.angle_gamma   90.00
#
_symmetry.space_group_name_H-M   'P 1'
#
loop_
_entity.id
_entity.type
_entity.pdbx_description
1 polymer ?
#
loop_
_entity_poly.entity_id
_entity_poly.type
_entity_poly.pdbx_seq_one_letter_code
_entity_poly.pdbx_strand_id
1 'polypeptide(L)'
;MSALFALIAALAVQPVNDGPIRTGGSAAESAQAVRVREAIAYSYALPPGAPTDDYALTAWCDALVSGHVRLGETLTDPSDLDQEIMRLGRLEAADFQAGLNAARGRQSPESLAAAEAAAAERTALWDAAIAREDETSRSEVFGLFFGLPGRCEHAARRLRDNITTPPATPEEVGLD
;
A
#
# COMPACT_ATOMS: atom_id res chain seq x y z
N MET A 1 -56.56 -30.75 1.79
CA MET A 1 -55.42 -31.46 2.42
C MET A 1 -54.15 -31.00 1.71
N SER A 2 -53.36 -30.19 2.41
CA SER A 2 -52.07 -29.65 1.99
C SER A 2 -50.99 -30.73 1.91
N ALA A 3 -49.98 -30.52 1.05
CA ALA A 3 -48.58 -30.55 1.44
C ALA A 3 -47.70 -29.99 0.29
N LEU A 4 -47.24 -28.75 0.45
CA LEU A 4 -45.98 -28.27 -0.11
C LEU A 4 -44.85 -29.16 0.43
N PHE A 5 -43.86 -29.52 -0.39
CA PHE A 5 -42.54 -29.90 0.10
C PHE A 5 -41.47 -29.03 -0.58
N ALA A 6 -40.74 -28.34 0.29
CA ALA A 6 -39.79 -27.28 -0.01
C ALA A 6 -38.47 -27.82 -0.54
N LEU A 7 -37.91 -27.11 -1.53
CA LEU A 7 -36.50 -27.18 -1.89
C LEU A 7 -35.69 -26.55 -0.75
N ILE A 8 -34.95 -27.35 -0.01
CA ILE A 8 -33.97 -26.85 0.98
C ILE A 8 -32.66 -26.58 0.23
N ALA A 9 -32.32 -25.30 0.11
CA ALA A 9 -31.01 -24.86 -0.33
C ALA A 9 -29.94 -25.31 0.67
N ALA A 10 -28.92 -26.01 0.19
CA ALA A 10 -27.75 -26.36 0.98
C ALA A 10 -26.92 -25.10 1.24
N LEU A 11 -27.12 -24.49 2.41
CA LEU A 11 -26.18 -23.52 2.98
C LEU A 11 -24.90 -24.29 3.35
N ALA A 12 -23.81 -24.02 2.62
CA ALA A 12 -22.48 -24.48 3.00
C ALA A 12 -22.05 -23.78 4.30
N VAL A 13 -22.31 -24.44 5.43
CA VAL A 13 -21.75 -24.05 6.73
C VAL A 13 -20.23 -24.13 6.64
N GLN A 14 -19.55 -22.99 6.65
CA GLN A 14 -18.11 -22.96 6.85
C GLN A 14 -17.82 -23.46 8.27
N PRO A 15 -16.92 -24.43 8.46
CA PRO A 15 -16.59 -24.89 9.80
C PRO A 15 -15.95 -23.74 10.58
N VAL A 16 -16.63 -23.30 11.64
CA VAL A 16 -16.04 -22.42 12.65
C VAL A 16 -14.93 -23.21 13.32
N ASN A 17 -13.69 -22.85 13.04
CA ASN A 17 -12.54 -23.51 13.63
C ASN A 17 -12.28 -22.84 14.99
N ASP A 18 -12.82 -23.42 16.08
CA ASP A 18 -12.64 -22.96 17.47
C ASP A 18 -11.21 -23.16 18.01
N GLY A 19 -10.24 -23.38 17.13
CA GLY A 19 -8.82 -23.44 17.47
C GLY A 19 -8.24 -22.04 17.72
N PRO A 20 -7.13 -21.93 18.49
CA PRO A 20 -6.45 -20.65 18.67
C PRO A 20 -6.07 -20.03 17.32
N ILE A 21 -6.41 -18.74 17.13
CA ILE A 21 -5.99 -17.97 15.94
C ILE A 21 -4.46 -17.96 15.91
N ARG A 22 -3.90 -18.72 14.97
CA ARG A 22 -2.45 -18.85 14.82
C ARG A 22 -1.95 -17.69 13.97
N THR A 23 -1.47 -16.64 14.61
CA THR A 23 -0.94 -15.43 13.94
C THR A 23 0.51 -15.56 13.44
N GLY A 24 1.12 -16.74 13.55
CA GLY A 24 2.55 -16.95 13.27
C GLY A 24 2.90 -18.30 12.65
N GLY A 25 2.18 -18.71 11.59
CA GLY A 25 2.50 -19.93 10.81
C GLY A 25 3.12 -19.61 9.45
N SER A 26 3.98 -20.49 8.95
CA SER A 26 4.60 -20.43 7.60
C SER A 26 3.64 -20.76 6.45
N ALA A 27 2.34 -20.79 6.70
CA ALA A 27 1.35 -21.01 5.66
C ALA A 27 1.28 -19.73 4.83
N ALA A 28 1.74 -19.82 3.57
CA ALA A 28 1.53 -18.75 2.61
C ALA A 28 0.04 -18.41 2.57
N GLU A 29 -0.26 -17.12 2.51
CA GLU A 29 -1.63 -16.63 2.39
C GLU A 29 -2.32 -17.29 1.18
N SER A 30 -3.61 -17.60 1.33
CA SER A 30 -4.37 -18.19 0.22
C SER A 30 -4.54 -17.20 -0.93
N ALA A 31 -4.55 -17.69 -2.17
CA ALA A 31 -4.79 -16.84 -3.34
C ALA A 31 -6.13 -16.08 -3.26
N GLN A 32 -7.14 -16.66 -2.60
CA GLN A 32 -8.42 -15.99 -2.36
C GLN A 32 -8.26 -14.82 -1.38
N ALA A 33 -7.52 -14.99 -0.29
CA ALA A 33 -7.29 -13.91 0.67
C ALA A 33 -6.51 -12.74 0.03
N VAL A 34 -5.49 -13.04 -0.78
CA VAL A 34 -4.78 -12.02 -1.58
C VAL A 34 -5.75 -11.26 -2.51
N ARG A 35 -6.61 -11.99 -3.23
CA ARG A 35 -7.63 -11.40 -4.11
C ARG A 35 -8.60 -10.50 -3.35
N VAL A 36 -9.08 -10.93 -2.19
CA VAL A 36 -9.99 -10.16 -1.33
C VAL A 36 -9.32 -8.86 -0.87
N ARG A 37 -8.08 -8.91 -0.36
CA ARG A 37 -7.36 -7.72 0.09
C ARG A 37 -7.08 -6.75 -1.06
N GLU A 38 -6.71 -7.26 -2.22
CA GLU A 38 -6.50 -6.45 -3.41
C GLU A 38 -7.80 -5.77 -3.87
N ALA A 39 -8.93 -6.48 -3.88
CA ALA A 39 -10.23 -5.91 -4.21
C ALA A 39 -10.61 -4.76 -3.26
N ILE A 40 -10.40 -4.95 -1.95
CA ILE A 40 -10.61 -3.91 -0.94
C ILE A 40 -9.69 -2.71 -1.21
N ALA A 41 -8.38 -2.93 -1.37
CA ALA A 41 -7.40 -1.87 -1.61
C ALA A 41 -7.70 -1.05 -2.88
N TYR A 42 -8.20 -1.69 -3.93
CA TYR A 42 -8.57 -1.02 -5.17
C TYR A 42 -9.98 -0.41 -5.16
N SER A 43 -10.85 -0.77 -4.22
CA SER A 43 -12.18 -0.16 -4.09
C SER A 43 -12.16 1.25 -3.49
N TYR A 44 -11.13 1.59 -2.72
CA TYR A 44 -11.04 2.91 -2.11
C TYR A 44 -10.55 3.97 -3.09
N ALA A 45 -11.14 5.17 -2.97
CA ALA A 45 -10.66 6.33 -3.68
C ALA A 45 -9.25 6.70 -3.23
N LEU A 46 -8.38 7.00 -4.19
CA LEU A 46 -7.04 7.51 -3.91
C LEU A 46 -7.11 8.97 -3.43
N PRO A 47 -6.16 9.41 -2.59
CA PRO A 47 -6.10 10.80 -2.16
C PRO A 47 -5.87 11.73 -3.37
N PRO A 48 -6.28 13.01 -3.28
CA PRO A 48 -6.07 13.96 -4.35
C PRO A 48 -4.59 14.05 -4.78
N GLY A 49 -4.36 14.00 -6.09
CA GLY A 49 -3.01 14.05 -6.68
C GLY A 49 -2.27 12.71 -6.72
N ALA A 50 -2.81 11.62 -6.17
CA ALA A 50 -2.23 10.29 -6.35
C ALA A 50 -2.56 9.72 -7.76
N PRO A 51 -1.56 9.21 -8.51
CA PRO A 51 -1.81 8.55 -9.79
C PRO A 51 -2.62 7.26 -9.64
N THR A 52 -3.41 6.90 -10.66
CA THR A 52 -4.17 5.64 -10.66
C THR A 52 -3.40 4.46 -11.23
N ASP A 53 -2.43 4.71 -12.11
CA ASP A 53 -1.58 3.68 -12.72
C ASP A 53 -0.54 3.15 -11.73
N ASP A 54 -0.38 1.83 -11.66
CA ASP A 54 0.45 1.17 -10.64
C ASP A 54 1.91 1.66 -10.61
N TYR A 55 2.53 1.92 -11.76
CA TYR A 55 3.92 2.38 -11.84
C TYR A 55 4.11 3.80 -11.29
N ALA A 56 3.27 4.74 -11.73
CA ALA A 56 3.30 6.12 -11.24
C ALA A 56 2.85 6.21 -9.77
N LEU A 57 1.85 5.41 -9.36
CA LEU A 57 1.42 5.33 -7.98
C LEU A 57 2.53 4.81 -7.07
N THR A 58 3.23 3.74 -7.46
CA THR A 58 4.32 3.19 -6.66
C THR A 58 5.46 4.20 -6.48
N ALA A 59 5.80 4.97 -7.52
CA ALA A 59 6.79 6.04 -7.42
C ALA A 59 6.33 7.19 -6.51
N TRP A 60 5.05 7.52 -6.55
CA TRP A 60 4.43 8.49 -5.63
C TRP A 60 4.48 8.01 -4.18
N CYS A 61 4.19 6.73 -3.93
CA CYS A 61 4.25 6.12 -2.59
C CYS A 61 5.70 6.09 -2.06
N ASP A 62 6.68 5.68 -2.87
CA ASP A 62 8.11 5.73 -2.52
C ASP A 62 8.53 7.14 -2.11
N ALA A 63 8.18 8.16 -2.91
CA ALA A 63 8.52 9.55 -2.60
C ALA A 63 7.91 10.05 -1.29
N LEU A 64 6.71 9.57 -0.91
CA LEU A 64 6.11 9.88 0.37
C LEU A 64 6.89 9.28 1.55
N VAL A 65 7.20 7.99 1.49
CA VAL A 65 7.91 7.30 2.58
C VAL A 65 9.35 7.78 2.69
N SER A 66 10.06 7.80 1.57
CA SER A 66 11.46 8.23 1.52
C SER A 66 11.61 9.68 1.98
N GLY A 67 10.66 10.55 1.66
CA GLY A 67 10.67 11.94 2.15
C GLY A 67 10.39 12.07 3.65
N HIS A 68 9.53 11.23 4.22
CA HIS A 68 9.32 11.18 5.67
C HIS A 68 10.59 10.73 6.42
N VAL A 69 11.26 9.69 5.91
CA VAL A 69 12.56 9.24 6.44
C VAL A 69 13.57 10.37 6.39
N ARG A 70 13.71 11.06 5.24
CA ARG A 70 14.62 12.21 5.08
C ARG A 70 14.32 13.33 6.05
N LEU A 71 13.04 13.60 6.36
CA LEU A 71 12.66 14.60 7.36
C LEU A 71 13.10 14.17 8.77
N GLY A 72 12.88 12.91 9.14
CA GLY A 72 13.33 12.37 10.43
C GLY A 72 14.85 12.44 10.62
N GLU A 73 15.61 12.22 9.55
CA GLU A 73 17.07 12.32 9.53
C GLU A 73 17.59 13.75 9.79
N THR A 74 16.72 14.76 9.77
CA THR A 74 17.07 16.16 10.12
C THR A 74 16.93 16.49 11.61
N LEU A 75 16.41 15.57 12.42
CA LEU A 75 16.21 15.79 13.86
C LEU A 75 17.50 15.52 14.63
N THR A 76 17.81 16.37 15.63
CA THR A 76 19.10 16.31 16.33
C THR A 76 19.18 15.14 17.31
N ASP A 77 18.08 14.80 17.98
CA ASP A 77 18.00 13.73 18.98
C ASP A 77 16.69 12.93 18.81
N PRO A 78 16.56 12.14 17.72
CA PRO A 78 15.36 11.35 17.47
C PRO A 78 15.21 10.26 18.54
N SER A 79 14.00 10.11 19.08
CA SER A 79 13.70 9.06 20.05
C SER A 79 13.87 7.66 19.46
N ASP A 80 13.92 6.62 20.30
CA ASP A 80 13.97 5.23 19.84
C ASP A 80 12.78 4.89 18.90
N LEU A 81 11.61 5.47 19.16
CA LEU A 81 10.44 5.30 18.30
C LEU A 81 10.65 5.97 16.94
N ASP A 82 11.21 7.17 16.90
CA ASP A 82 11.50 7.89 15.64
C ASP A 82 12.50 7.11 14.79
N GLN A 83 13.53 6.56 15.43
CA GLN A 83 14.53 5.71 14.77
C GLN A 83 13.91 4.44 14.20
N GLU A 84 13.00 3.81 14.95
CA GLU A 84 12.28 2.62 14.48
C GLU A 84 11.33 2.95 13.32
N ILE A 85 10.62 4.07 13.38
CA ILE A 85 9.77 4.56 12.27
C ILE A 85 10.61 4.80 11.02
N MET A 86 11.76 5.47 11.14
CA MET A 86 12.67 5.66 10.01
C MET A 86 13.20 4.32 9.47
N ARG A 87 13.49 3.35 10.34
CA ARG A 87 13.92 2.01 9.93
C ARG A 87 12.84 1.29 9.14
N LEU A 88 11.59 1.32 9.62
CA LEU A 88 10.44 0.72 8.93
C LEU A 88 10.16 1.44 7.61
N GLY A 89 10.23 2.77 7.57
CA GLY A 89 10.09 3.56 6.35
C GLY A 89 11.14 3.20 5.29
N ARG A 90 12.40 2.98 5.68
CA ARG A 90 13.43 2.51 4.74
C ARG A 90 13.14 1.12 4.17
N LEU A 91 12.57 0.22 4.96
CA LEU A 91 12.17 -1.11 4.47
C LEU A 91 11.02 -1.01 3.47
N GLU A 92 10.01 -0.20 3.78
CA GLU A 92 8.87 0.05 2.90
C GLU A 92 9.30 0.72 1.57
N ALA A 93 10.16 1.73 1.65
CA ALA A 93 10.74 2.38 0.46
C ALA A 93 11.53 1.38 -0.40
N ALA A 94 12.30 0.48 0.23
CA ALA A 94 13.04 -0.55 -0.51
C ALA A 94 12.10 -1.50 -1.27
N ASP A 95 10.94 -1.85 -0.71
CA ASP A 95 9.94 -2.68 -1.39
C ASP A 95 9.31 -1.96 -2.60
N PHE A 96 9.03 -0.66 -2.49
CA PHE A 96 8.56 0.14 -3.63
C PHE A 96 9.62 0.25 -4.73
N GLN A 97 10.86 0.53 -4.35
CA GLN A 97 11.98 0.62 -5.29
C GLN A 97 12.24 -0.72 -5.98
N ALA A 98 12.09 -1.85 -5.27
CA ALA A 98 12.18 -3.18 -5.86
C ALA A 98 11.09 -3.40 -6.92
N GLY A 99 9.84 -3.00 -6.64
CA GLY A 99 8.73 -3.06 -7.60
C GLY A 99 8.97 -2.20 -8.85
N LEU A 100 9.40 -0.95 -8.67
CA LEU A 100 9.73 -0.03 -9.75
C LEU A 100 10.86 -0.58 -10.63
N ASN A 101 11.96 -1.03 -10.01
CA ASN A 101 13.11 -1.57 -10.73
C ASN A 101 12.75 -2.83 -11.52
N ALA A 102 11.97 -3.74 -10.93
CA ALA A 102 11.51 -4.96 -11.59
C ALA A 102 10.61 -4.66 -12.81
N ALA A 103 9.83 -3.58 -12.77
CA ALA A 103 8.91 -3.20 -13.85
C ALA A 103 9.47 -2.22 -14.87
N ARG A 104 10.60 -1.56 -14.58
CA ARG A 104 11.16 -0.46 -15.38
C ARG A 104 11.31 -0.79 -16.87
N GLY A 105 11.84 -1.95 -17.20
CA GLY A 105 12.06 -2.38 -18.59
C GLY A 105 10.78 -2.64 -19.39
N ARG A 106 9.61 -2.66 -18.73
CA ARG A 106 8.30 -2.86 -19.36
C ARG A 106 7.48 -1.56 -19.48
N GLN A 107 8.01 -0.44 -19.00
CA GLN A 107 7.31 0.85 -19.05
C GLN A 107 7.53 1.57 -20.37
N SER A 108 6.51 2.27 -20.83
CA SER A 108 6.67 3.24 -21.91
C SER A 108 7.37 4.51 -21.41
N PRO A 109 7.95 5.34 -22.31
CA PRO A 109 8.53 6.63 -21.93
C PRO A 109 7.53 7.54 -21.20
N GLU A 110 6.26 7.51 -21.58
CA GLU A 110 5.20 8.31 -20.96
C GLU A 110 4.93 7.85 -19.51
N SER A 111 4.90 6.54 -19.27
CA SER A 111 4.73 5.96 -17.93
C SER A 111 5.91 6.31 -17.01
N LEU A 112 7.14 6.26 -17.54
CA LEU A 112 8.34 6.68 -16.80
C LEU A 112 8.27 8.17 -16.45
N ALA A 113 7.92 9.03 -17.39
CA ALA A 113 7.80 10.48 -17.16
C ALA A 113 6.69 10.81 -16.15
N ALA A 114 5.55 10.11 -16.21
CA ALA A 114 4.47 10.28 -15.25
C ALA A 114 4.89 9.88 -13.83
N ALA A 115 5.65 8.79 -13.69
CA ALA A 115 6.18 8.35 -12.40
C ALA A 115 7.22 9.34 -11.83
N GLU A 116 8.12 9.85 -12.68
CA GLU A 116 9.09 10.87 -12.29
C GLU A 116 8.39 12.16 -11.83
N ALA A 117 7.37 12.62 -12.55
CA ALA A 117 6.58 13.80 -12.17
C ALA A 117 5.85 13.60 -10.84
N ALA A 118 5.20 12.45 -10.64
CA ALA A 118 4.47 12.15 -9.42
C ALA A 118 5.40 12.07 -8.19
N ALA A 119 6.58 11.45 -8.35
CA ALA A 119 7.59 11.40 -7.29
C ALA A 119 8.18 12.78 -6.99
N ALA A 120 8.48 13.58 -8.02
CA ALA A 120 9.03 14.92 -7.87
C ALA A 120 8.08 15.86 -7.11
N GLU A 121 6.78 15.79 -7.41
CA GLU A 121 5.77 16.60 -6.72
C GLU A 121 5.73 16.31 -5.20
N ARG A 122 5.78 15.04 -4.81
CA ARG A 122 5.81 14.65 -3.39
C ARG A 122 7.14 15.00 -2.72
N THR A 123 8.24 14.79 -3.43
CA THR A 123 9.58 15.16 -2.97
C THR A 123 9.66 16.65 -2.65
N ALA A 124 9.09 17.51 -3.50
CA ALA A 124 9.10 18.96 -3.30
C ALA A 124 8.35 19.39 -2.01
N LEU A 125 7.27 18.69 -1.64
CA LEU A 125 6.58 18.97 -0.37
C LEU A 125 7.44 18.63 0.84
N TRP A 126 8.18 17.52 0.78
CA TRP A 126 9.12 17.14 1.82
C TRP A 126 10.30 18.08 1.90
N ASP A 127 10.86 18.49 0.76
CA ASP A 127 11.95 19.46 0.71
C ASP A 127 11.54 20.79 1.37
N ALA A 128 10.30 21.24 1.15
CA ALA A 128 9.75 22.42 1.82
C ALA A 128 9.59 22.23 3.35
N ALA A 129 9.28 21.02 3.82
CA ALA A 129 9.22 20.70 5.25
C ALA A 129 10.62 20.65 5.89
N ILE A 130 11.57 20.01 5.20
CA ILE A 130 12.98 19.90 5.60
C ILE A 130 13.65 21.27 5.70
N ALA A 131 13.31 22.20 4.80
CA ALA A 131 13.87 23.55 4.77
C ALA A 131 13.43 24.47 5.93
N ARG A 132 12.51 24.02 6.79
CA ARG A 132 12.08 24.81 7.96
C ARG A 132 13.23 24.90 8.97
N GLU A 133 13.59 26.11 9.38
CA GLU A 133 14.70 26.35 10.32
C GLU A 133 14.43 25.77 11.72
N ASP A 134 13.19 25.94 12.20
CA ASP A 134 12.77 25.45 13.51
C ASP A 134 12.64 23.92 13.53
N GLU A 135 13.43 23.28 14.39
CA GLU A 135 13.40 21.83 14.59
C GLU A 135 12.07 21.37 15.20
N THR A 136 11.43 22.17 16.05
CA THR A 136 10.12 21.83 16.63
C THR A 136 9.10 21.63 15.51
N SER A 137 9.04 22.55 14.56
CA SER A 137 8.17 22.42 13.39
C SER A 137 8.49 21.20 12.52
N ARG A 138 9.77 20.85 12.34
CA ARG A 138 10.15 19.63 11.59
C ARG A 138 9.72 18.37 12.35
N SER A 139 9.92 18.34 13.66
CA SER A 139 9.50 17.24 14.54
C SER A 139 7.98 17.06 14.54
N GLU A 140 7.21 18.14 14.59
CA GLU A 140 5.75 18.09 14.50
C GLU A 140 5.28 17.48 13.18
N VAL A 141 5.89 17.88 12.05
CA VAL A 141 5.56 17.29 10.74
C VAL A 141 5.98 15.82 10.66
N PHE A 142 7.15 15.46 11.18
CA PHE A 142 7.58 14.07 11.25
C PHE A 142 6.60 13.22 12.09
N GLY A 143 6.07 13.77 13.17
CA GLY A 143 5.06 13.13 14.02
C GLY A 143 3.69 12.95 13.36
N LEU A 144 3.42 13.63 12.23
CA LEU A 144 2.23 13.35 11.44
C LEU A 144 2.42 12.03 10.68
N PHE A 145 1.70 11.00 11.11
CA PHE A 145 1.72 9.69 10.48
C PHE A 145 1.29 9.77 9.01
N PHE A 146 2.09 9.17 8.12
CA PHE A 146 1.71 8.95 6.72
C PHE A 146 1.10 7.55 6.57
N GLY A 147 -0.21 7.45 6.76
CA GLY A 147 -0.93 6.27 6.32
C GLY A 147 -0.95 6.23 4.80
N LEU A 148 -0.19 5.33 4.18
CA LEU A 148 -0.30 5.13 2.75
C LEU A 148 -1.64 4.47 2.41
N PRO A 149 -2.24 4.79 1.25
CA PRO A 149 -3.34 3.99 0.73
C PRO A 149 -2.90 2.52 0.63
N GLY A 150 -3.73 1.58 1.08
CA GLY A 150 -3.41 0.15 0.98
C GLY A 150 -3.06 -0.28 -0.46
N ARG A 151 -3.57 0.46 -1.46
CA ARG A 151 -3.21 0.26 -2.87
C ARG A 151 -1.70 0.38 -3.16
N CYS A 152 -0.92 1.16 -2.39
CA CYS A 152 0.53 1.32 -2.61
C CYS A 152 1.27 -0.03 -2.61
N GLU A 153 1.09 -0.83 -1.55
CA GLU A 153 1.72 -2.15 -1.41
C GLU A 153 1.24 -3.12 -2.52
N HIS A 154 -0.06 -3.07 -2.85
CA HIS A 154 -0.62 -3.92 -3.89
C HIS A 154 -0.11 -3.55 -5.29
N ALA A 155 0.02 -2.26 -5.60
CA ALA A 155 0.59 -1.77 -6.86
C ALA A 155 2.05 -2.22 -7.00
N ALA A 156 2.86 -2.05 -5.96
CA ALA A 156 4.26 -2.48 -5.95
C ALA A 156 4.41 -4.00 -6.16
N ARG A 157 3.56 -4.80 -5.51
CA ARG A 157 3.47 -6.25 -5.74
C ARG A 157 3.14 -6.54 -7.20
N ARG A 158 2.12 -5.90 -7.78
CA ARG A 158 1.71 -6.15 -9.16
C ARG A 158 2.83 -5.82 -10.15
N LEU A 159 3.58 -4.75 -9.91
CA LEU A 159 4.77 -4.40 -10.70
C LEU A 159 5.87 -5.46 -10.61
N ARG A 160 6.22 -5.88 -9.38
CA ARG A 160 7.25 -6.89 -9.13
C ARG A 160 6.91 -8.24 -9.76
N ASP A 161 5.66 -8.68 -9.57
CA ASP A 161 5.21 -10.02 -9.95
C ASP A 161 4.62 -10.05 -11.38
N ASN A 162 4.69 -8.91 -12.10
CA ASN A 162 4.16 -8.73 -13.47
C ASN A 162 2.67 -9.11 -13.61
N ILE A 163 1.85 -8.72 -12.65
CA ILE A 163 0.42 -8.98 -12.63
C ILE A 163 -0.28 -7.94 -13.51
N THR A 164 -0.70 -8.36 -14.70
CA THR A 164 -1.38 -7.50 -15.67
C THR A 164 -2.90 -7.66 -15.66
N THR A 165 -3.42 -8.69 -15.00
CA THR A 165 -4.87 -8.87 -14.81
C THR A 165 -5.40 -7.74 -13.93
N PRO A 166 -6.52 -7.09 -14.29
CA PRO A 166 -7.17 -6.12 -13.42
C PRO A 166 -7.48 -6.70 -12.04
N PRO A 167 -7.39 -5.89 -10.97
CA PRO A 167 -7.87 -6.26 -9.64
C PRO A 167 -9.33 -6.70 -9.70
N ALA A 168 -9.70 -7.69 -8.89
CA ALA A 168 -11.10 -8.09 -8.75
C ALA A 168 -11.92 -6.96 -8.08
N THR A 169 -13.20 -6.88 -8.40
CA THR A 169 -14.13 -5.98 -7.69
C THR A 169 -14.55 -6.60 -6.34
N PRO A 170 -15.06 -5.80 -5.39
CA PRO A 170 -15.68 -6.32 -4.16
C PRO A 170 -16.74 -7.41 -4.42
N GLU A 171 -17.62 -7.19 -5.40
CA GLU A 171 -18.66 -8.16 -5.78
C GLU A 171 -18.06 -9.49 -6.28
N GLU A 172 -17.02 -9.44 -7.11
CA GLU A 172 -16.33 -10.64 -7.63
C GLU A 172 -15.65 -11.48 -6.53
N VAL A 173 -15.38 -10.88 -5.37
CA VAL A 173 -14.80 -11.57 -4.21
C VAL A 173 -15.82 -11.84 -3.09
N GLY A 174 -17.10 -11.54 -3.32
CA GLY A 174 -18.20 -11.78 -2.37
C GLY A 174 -18.25 -10.78 -1.21
N LEU A 175 -17.82 -9.53 -1.44
CA LEU A 175 -17.96 -8.40 -0.53
C LEU A 175 -19.08 -7.48 -1.06
N ASP A 176 -20.30 -7.72 -0.62
CA ASP A 176 -21.51 -6.93 -0.94
C ASP A 176 -22.01 -6.15 0.29
#